data_AF-A0A7S0F5B4-F1
#
_entry.id   AF-A0A7S0F5B4-F1
#
_cell.length_a   1.000
_cell.length_b   1.000
_cell.length_c   1.000
_cell.angle_alpha   90.00
_cell.angle_beta   90.00
_cell.angle_gamma   90.00
#
_symmetry.space_group_name_H-M   'P 1'
#
loop_
_entity.id
_entity.type
_entity.pdbx_description
1 polymer ?
#
loop_
_entity_poly.entity_id
_entity_poly.type
_entity_poly.pdbx_seq_one_letter_code
_entity_poly.pdbx_strand_id
1 'polypeptide(L)'
;RPPQMINLNGDTGKYESFAADNRDPNAPVFYITEDRHIGGLTRIRPVNDGSSDWNADPWSMLHGTVVVDYLMLSTDGTFSWTPDRTAAGINAEIMYPNTEGIDVYENELFFICKKIKMMYTVDLDGNSWFRESTRSGTFSGQPDQL
;
A
#
# COMPACT_ATOMS: atom_id res chain seq x y z
N ARG A 1 13.81 -10.74 -19.21
CA ARG A 1 12.49 -11.39 -19.04
C ARG A 1 11.41 -10.43 -19.53
N PRO A 2 10.39 -10.89 -20.27
CA PRO A 2 9.27 -10.05 -20.69
C PRO A 2 8.50 -9.55 -19.45
N PRO A 3 7.79 -8.41 -19.54
CA PRO A 3 6.93 -7.95 -18.46
C PRO A 3 5.80 -8.96 -18.23
N GLN A 4 5.46 -9.18 -16.96
CA GLN A 4 4.38 -10.04 -16.53
C GLN A 4 3.43 -9.24 -15.65
N MET A 5 2.12 -9.47 -15.81
CA MET A 5 1.12 -8.78 -15.00
C MET A 5 1.06 -9.39 -13.61
N ILE A 6 0.96 -8.53 -12.60
CA ILE A 6 0.57 -8.96 -11.25
C ILE A 6 -0.86 -9.51 -11.34
N ASN A 7 -1.11 -10.66 -10.72
CA ASN A 7 -2.45 -11.19 -10.60
C ASN A 7 -3.21 -10.36 -9.57
N LEU A 8 -4.18 -9.57 -10.04
CA LEU A 8 -5.08 -8.80 -9.18
C LEU A 8 -6.51 -9.36 -9.26
N ASN A 9 -6.67 -10.67 -9.49
CA ASN A 9 -7.96 -11.33 -9.66
C ASN A 9 -8.86 -10.70 -10.75
N GLY A 10 -8.23 -10.14 -11.79
CA GLY A 10 -8.91 -9.45 -12.89
C GLY A 10 -9.16 -7.96 -12.66
N ASP A 11 -8.76 -7.39 -11.50
CA ASP A 11 -8.88 -5.97 -11.23
C ASP A 11 -7.96 -5.11 -12.10
N THR A 12 -8.52 -4.00 -12.55
CA THR A 12 -7.82 -2.99 -13.36
C THR A 12 -7.84 -1.64 -12.64
N GLY A 13 -6.79 -0.85 -12.84
CA GLY A 13 -6.57 0.38 -12.09
C GLY A 13 -5.57 1.30 -12.75
N LYS A 14 -5.43 2.50 -12.18
CA LYS A 14 -4.36 3.45 -12.53
C LYS A 14 -3.20 3.28 -11.55
N TYR A 15 -2.56 2.12 -11.59
CA TYR A 15 -1.50 1.77 -10.65
C TYR A 15 -0.28 2.69 -10.83
N GLU A 16 0.23 3.22 -9.72
CA GLU A 16 1.26 4.26 -9.74
C GLU A 16 2.56 3.82 -9.05
N SER A 17 2.45 3.19 -7.88
CA SER A 17 3.62 2.82 -7.08
C SER A 17 3.39 1.51 -6.35
N PHE A 18 4.49 0.89 -5.93
CA PHE A 18 4.52 -0.45 -5.36
C PHE A 18 5.49 -0.48 -4.18
N ALA A 19 5.10 -1.12 -3.08
CA ALA A 19 5.95 -1.40 -1.93
C ALA A 19 5.75 -2.83 -1.42
N ALA A 20 6.72 -3.33 -0.66
CA ALA A 20 6.69 -4.66 -0.07
C ALA A 20 7.01 -4.59 1.42
N ASP A 21 6.19 -5.22 2.24
CA ASP A 21 6.51 -5.62 3.60
C ASP A 21 7.01 -7.07 3.57
N ASN A 22 8.31 -7.24 3.80
CA ASN A 22 8.98 -8.54 3.83
C ASN A 22 9.54 -8.89 5.20
N ARG A 23 9.00 -8.29 6.28
CA ARG A 23 9.40 -8.59 7.67
C ARG A 23 9.24 -10.09 8.00
N ASP A 24 8.20 -10.73 7.46
CA ASP A 24 8.12 -12.20 7.36
C ASP A 24 8.36 -12.64 5.91
N PRO A 25 9.55 -13.18 5.57
CA PRO A 25 9.84 -13.65 4.22
C PRO A 25 8.96 -14.83 3.81
N ASN A 26 8.33 -15.55 4.74
CA ASN A 26 7.40 -16.63 4.42
C ASN A 26 5.97 -16.14 4.19
N ALA A 27 5.69 -14.86 4.41
CA ALA A 27 4.37 -14.29 4.21
C ALA A 27 4.47 -12.81 3.79
N PRO A 28 5.16 -12.51 2.67
CA PRO A 28 5.30 -11.12 2.24
C PRO A 28 3.95 -10.52 1.89
N VAL A 29 3.83 -9.22 2.16
CA VAL A 29 2.66 -8.43 1.83
C VAL A 29 3.09 -7.32 0.87
N PHE A 30 2.34 -7.12 -0.20
CA PHE A 30 2.64 -6.08 -1.18
C PHE A 30 1.53 -5.06 -1.22
N TYR A 31 1.90 -3.82 -1.54
CA TYR A 31 0.97 -2.70 -1.57
C TYR A 31 1.09 -1.95 -2.88
N ILE A 32 -0.05 -1.50 -3.42
CA ILE A 32 -0.13 -0.72 -4.65
C ILE A 32 -1.01 0.51 -4.42
N THR A 33 -0.53 1.66 -4.87
CA THR A 33 -1.34 2.89 -4.95
C THR A 33 -1.99 3.02 -6.32
N GLU A 34 -3.17 3.62 -6.35
CA GLU A 34 -3.85 3.99 -7.59
C GLU A 34 -3.97 5.52 -7.70
N ASP A 35 -3.39 6.12 -8.75
CA ASP A 35 -3.60 7.53 -9.07
C ASP A 35 -4.96 7.74 -9.74
N ARG A 36 -6.00 7.59 -8.94
CA ARG A 36 -7.38 7.83 -9.32
C ARG A 36 -8.14 8.40 -8.13
N HIS A 37 -9.16 9.19 -8.43
CA HIS A 37 -10.03 9.80 -7.42
C HIS A 37 -10.69 8.77 -6.50
N ILE A 38 -11.07 7.60 -7.03
CA ILE A 38 -11.61 6.44 -6.29
C ILE A 38 -10.60 5.29 -6.19
N GLY A 39 -9.32 5.58 -6.37
CA GLY A 39 -8.25 4.57 -6.35
C GLY A 39 -7.91 4.20 -4.91
N GLY A 40 -8.32 3.02 -4.48
CA GLY A 40 -7.97 2.50 -3.16
C GLY A 40 -6.52 2.01 -3.10
N LEU A 41 -5.91 2.07 -1.92
CA LEU A 41 -4.65 1.38 -1.67
C LEU A 41 -4.93 -0.12 -1.60
N THR A 42 -4.27 -0.87 -2.49
CA THR A 42 -4.46 -2.31 -2.64
C THR A 42 -3.40 -3.06 -1.84
N ARG A 43 -3.81 -4.07 -1.08
CA ARG A 43 -2.93 -5.04 -0.40
C ARG A 43 -3.04 -6.39 -1.08
N ILE A 44 -1.89 -6.97 -1.41
CA ILE A 44 -1.75 -8.25 -2.10
C ILE A 44 -0.99 -9.19 -1.18
N ARG A 45 -1.59 -10.35 -0.90
CA ARG A 45 -0.99 -11.41 -0.11
C ARG A 45 -0.92 -12.67 -0.97
N PRO A 46 0.27 -13.08 -1.43
CA PRO A 46 0.41 -14.35 -2.13
C PRO A 46 -0.08 -15.50 -1.25
N VAL A 47 -0.87 -16.40 -1.82
CA VAL A 47 -1.20 -17.66 -1.15
C VAL A 47 0.03 -18.54 -1.29
N ASN A 48 0.75 -18.72 -0.18
CA ASN A 48 2.03 -19.41 -0.20
C ASN A 48 1.80 -20.91 -0.39
N ASP A 49 1.83 -21.36 -1.64
CA ASP A 49 1.74 -22.77 -2.06
C ASP A 49 3.11 -23.47 -2.09
N GLY A 50 4.15 -22.82 -1.58
CA GLY A 50 5.54 -23.27 -1.63
C GLY A 50 6.39 -22.62 -2.73
N SER A 51 5.86 -21.61 -3.45
CA SER A 51 6.52 -20.90 -4.56
C SER A 51 7.39 -19.69 -4.16
N SER A 52 7.44 -19.30 -2.89
CA SER A 52 8.26 -18.16 -2.42
C SER A 52 9.75 -18.50 -2.30
N ASP A 53 10.38 -18.87 -3.41
CA ASP A 53 11.84 -18.93 -3.47
C ASP A 53 12.42 -17.54 -3.76
N TRP A 54 12.74 -16.82 -2.69
CA TRP A 54 13.42 -15.53 -2.76
C TRP A 54 14.76 -15.56 -3.52
N ASN A 55 15.39 -16.74 -3.64
CA ASN A 55 16.70 -16.90 -4.27
C ASN A 55 16.62 -17.18 -5.77
N ALA A 56 15.48 -17.66 -6.28
CA ALA A 56 15.30 -17.97 -7.69
C ALA A 56 14.52 -16.87 -8.44
N ASP A 57 13.25 -16.67 -8.10
CA ASP A 57 12.42 -15.62 -8.67
C ASP A 57 11.34 -15.16 -7.68
N PRO A 58 11.65 -14.19 -6.78
CA PRO A 58 10.71 -13.72 -5.77
C PRO A 58 9.44 -13.12 -6.38
N TRP A 59 9.48 -12.65 -7.63
CA TRP A 59 8.32 -12.01 -8.24
C TRP A 59 7.29 -13.01 -8.76
N SER A 60 7.66 -14.27 -8.93
CA SER A 60 6.77 -15.33 -9.43
C SER A 60 5.51 -15.50 -8.57
N MET A 61 5.60 -15.24 -7.26
CA MET A 61 4.47 -15.30 -6.32
C MET A 61 3.36 -14.29 -6.63
N LEU A 62 3.69 -13.17 -7.30
CA LEU A 62 2.71 -12.16 -7.72
C LEU A 62 1.92 -12.57 -8.97
N HIS A 63 2.31 -13.66 -9.64
CA HIS A 63 1.61 -14.19 -10.81
C HIS A 63 0.71 -15.39 -10.47
N GLY A 64 0.89 -15.97 -9.28
CA GLY A 64 0.11 -17.08 -8.75
C GLY A 64 -1.22 -16.65 -8.11
N THR A 65 -1.78 -17.51 -7.27
CA THR A 65 -2.97 -17.18 -6.48
C THR A 65 -2.64 -16.17 -5.39
N VAL A 66 -3.46 -15.11 -5.30
CA VAL A 66 -3.29 -14.06 -4.29
C VAL A 66 -4.62 -13.74 -3.62
N VAL A 67 -4.54 -13.23 -2.39
CA VAL A 67 -5.64 -12.53 -1.74
C VAL A 67 -5.44 -11.04 -1.93
N VAL A 68 -6.47 -10.36 -2.43
CA VAL A 68 -6.47 -8.91 -2.68
C VAL A 68 -7.49 -8.28 -1.75
N ASP A 69 -7.03 -7.35 -0.92
CA ASP A 69 -7.88 -6.52 -0.08
C ASP A 69 -7.54 -5.04 -0.29
N TYR A 70 -8.40 -4.15 0.17
CA TYR A 70 -8.29 -2.71 0.00
C TYR A 70 -8.34 -2.01 1.35
N LEU A 71 -7.53 -0.97 1.51
CA LEU A 71 -7.48 -0.18 2.73
C LEU A 71 -8.84 0.48 2.99
N MET A 72 -9.20 0.59 4.27
CA MET A 72 -10.33 1.37 4.77
C MET A 72 -9.84 2.20 5.95
N LEU A 73 -9.91 3.53 5.86
CA LEU A 73 -9.60 4.42 6.97
C LEU A 73 -10.88 4.85 7.69
N SER A 74 -10.85 4.80 9.02
CA SER A 74 -11.89 5.30 9.90
C SER A 74 -11.50 6.67 10.46
N THR A 75 -12.47 7.56 10.69
CA THR A 75 -12.22 8.92 11.20
C THR A 75 -11.74 8.96 12.66
N ASP A 76 -11.80 7.83 13.36
CA ASP A 76 -11.29 7.66 14.73
C ASP A 76 -9.79 7.34 14.79
N GLY A 77 -9.11 7.29 13.64
CA GLY A 77 -7.68 6.98 13.54
C GLY A 77 -7.36 5.48 13.43
N THR A 78 -8.37 4.62 13.24
CA THR A 78 -8.16 3.18 12.98
C THR A 78 -8.30 2.86 11.49
N PHE A 79 -7.82 1.68 11.08
CA PHE A 79 -7.99 1.19 9.72
C PHE A 79 -8.44 -0.27 9.68
N SER A 80 -8.83 -0.74 8.50
CA SER A 80 -9.11 -2.15 8.24
C SER A 80 -8.84 -2.47 6.77
N TRP A 81 -8.96 -3.75 6.41
CA TRP A 81 -8.84 -4.23 5.05
C TRP A 81 -10.15 -4.90 4.63
N THR A 82 -10.63 -4.60 3.43
CA THR A 82 -11.87 -5.16 2.88
C THR A 82 -11.64 -5.76 1.50
N PRO A 83 -12.25 -6.90 1.13
CA PRO A 83 -12.25 -7.37 -0.25
C PRO A 83 -13.21 -6.55 -1.15
N ASP A 84 -14.06 -5.70 -0.57
CA ASP A 84 -14.99 -4.86 -1.32
C ASP A 84 -14.29 -3.62 -1.88
N ARG A 85 -13.83 -3.75 -3.13
CA ARG A 85 -13.19 -2.67 -3.87
C ARG A 85 -14.07 -1.43 -4.00
N THR A 86 -15.39 -1.59 -4.14
CA THR A 86 -16.31 -0.47 -4.34
C THR A 86 -16.42 0.35 -3.06
N ALA A 87 -16.62 -0.33 -1.93
CA ALA A 87 -16.66 0.32 -0.62
C ALA A 87 -15.32 1.03 -0.31
N ALA A 88 -14.19 0.38 -0.60
CA ALA A 88 -12.87 0.98 -0.42
C ALA A 88 -12.62 2.16 -1.35
N GLY A 89 -13.12 2.13 -2.59
CA GLY A 89 -13.01 3.27 -3.52
C GLY A 89 -13.78 4.50 -3.02
N ILE A 90 -14.97 4.30 -2.44
CA ILE A 90 -15.75 5.38 -1.80
C ILE A 90 -15.02 5.92 -0.56
N ASN A 91 -14.43 5.03 0.24
CA ASN A 91 -13.62 5.43 1.39
C ASN A 91 -12.39 6.24 0.95
N ALA A 92 -11.66 5.77 -0.07
CA ALA A 92 -10.48 6.43 -0.62
C ALA A 92 -10.80 7.83 -1.17
N GLU A 93 -11.90 7.98 -1.89
CA GLU A 93 -12.36 9.28 -2.42
C GLU A 93 -12.48 10.34 -1.32
N ILE A 94 -12.95 9.95 -0.14
CA ILE A 94 -13.16 10.83 1.00
C ILE A 94 -11.88 10.99 1.82
N MET A 95 -11.19 9.87 2.09
CA MET A 95 -10.16 9.80 3.12
C MET A 95 -8.76 10.00 2.56
N TYR A 96 -8.44 9.52 1.36
CA TYR A 96 -7.09 9.53 0.78
C TYR A 96 -7.12 9.50 -0.77
N PRO A 97 -7.72 10.50 -1.45
CA PRO A 97 -7.87 10.44 -2.90
C PRO A 97 -6.55 10.68 -3.65
N ASN A 98 -6.42 10.04 -4.82
CA ASN A 98 -5.25 10.16 -5.71
C ASN A 98 -3.94 9.82 -4.99
N THR A 99 -3.84 8.59 -4.49
CA THR A 99 -2.62 8.10 -3.87
C THR A 99 -1.51 7.89 -4.90
N GLU A 100 -0.31 8.34 -4.57
CA GLU A 100 0.93 8.16 -5.32
C GLU A 100 2.05 7.95 -4.31
N GLY A 101 3.16 7.33 -4.70
CA GLY A 101 4.30 7.14 -3.81
C GLY A 101 3.94 6.28 -2.59
N ILE A 102 4.67 5.19 -2.41
CA ILE A 102 4.40 4.27 -1.33
C ILE A 102 5.71 3.65 -0.88
N ASP A 103 5.86 3.50 0.42
CA ASP A 103 7.02 2.83 0.99
C ASP A 103 6.63 2.14 2.29
N VAL A 104 7.41 1.12 2.65
CA VAL A 104 7.28 0.43 3.93
C VAL A 104 8.61 0.51 4.64
N TYR A 105 8.59 0.95 5.88
CA TYR A 105 9.74 0.91 6.77
C TYR A 105 9.31 0.39 8.14
N GLU A 106 9.99 -0.67 8.60
CA GLU A 106 9.57 -1.40 9.80
C GLU A 106 8.08 -1.77 9.75
N ASN A 107 7.30 -1.42 10.77
CA ASN A 107 5.87 -1.67 10.85
C ASN A 107 5.00 -0.56 10.21
N GLU A 108 5.60 0.40 9.53
CA GLU A 108 4.89 1.56 9.02
C GLU A 108 4.78 1.54 7.49
N LEU A 109 3.55 1.70 7.00
CA LEU A 109 3.25 1.91 5.60
C LEU A 109 3.01 3.40 5.34
N PHE A 110 3.83 3.99 4.47
CA PHE A 110 3.76 5.39 4.07
C PHE A 110 3.16 5.53 2.68
N PHE A 111 2.27 6.49 2.49
CA PHE A 111 1.82 6.87 1.14
C PHE A 111 1.39 8.33 1.03
N ILE A 112 1.47 8.89 -0.18
CA ILE A 112 1.15 10.31 -0.43
C ILE A 112 -0.19 10.44 -1.14
N CYS A 113 -1.00 11.43 -0.74
CA CYS A 113 -2.18 11.85 -1.47
C CYS A 113 -1.91 13.17 -2.18
N LYS A 114 -1.69 13.15 -3.49
CA LYS A 114 -1.33 14.38 -4.23
C LYS A 114 -2.46 15.41 -4.30
N LYS A 115 -3.72 14.98 -4.20
CA LYS A 115 -4.88 15.88 -4.34
C LYS A 115 -5.01 16.79 -3.13
N ILE A 116 -4.94 16.20 -1.94
CA ILE A 116 -5.10 16.89 -0.65
C ILE A 116 -3.76 17.26 0.00
N LYS A 117 -2.64 16.84 -0.60
CA LYS A 117 -1.27 17.15 -0.15
C LYS A 117 -1.00 16.69 1.28
N MET A 118 -1.27 15.41 1.50
CA MET A 118 -1.06 14.73 2.79
C MET A 118 -0.15 13.52 2.59
N MET A 119 0.71 13.26 3.56
CA MET A 119 1.39 11.98 3.76
C MET A 119 0.63 11.21 4.84
N TYR A 120 0.39 9.93 4.61
CA TYR A 120 -0.23 9.02 5.56
C TYR A 120 0.82 8.05 6.07
N THR A 121 0.69 7.71 7.34
CA THR A 121 1.43 6.62 7.99
C THR A 121 0.41 5.68 8.60
N VAL A 122 0.51 4.40 8.25
CA VAL A 122 -0.35 3.33 8.75
C VAL A 122 0.52 2.36 9.54
N ASP A 123 0.22 2.20 10.83
CA ASP A 123 0.88 1.25 11.72
C ASP A 123 0.29 -0.14 11.49
N LEU A 124 1.02 -0.97 10.74
CA LEU A 124 0.62 -2.30 10.32
C LEU A 124 0.41 -3.26 11.50
N ASP A 125 0.98 -2.96 12.68
CA ASP A 125 0.91 -3.81 13.86
C ASP A 125 -0.07 -3.25 14.92
N GLY A 126 -0.18 -1.92 15.03
CA GLY A 126 -0.98 -1.23 16.06
C GLY A 126 -2.39 -0.80 15.64
N ASN A 127 -2.84 -1.12 14.42
CA ASN A 127 -4.18 -0.82 13.91
C ASN A 127 -4.55 0.68 13.94
N SER A 128 -3.56 1.54 13.71
CA SER A 128 -3.73 3.00 13.73
C SER A 128 -3.20 3.64 12.46
N TRP A 129 -3.68 4.84 12.16
CA TRP A 129 -3.13 5.68 11.11
C TRP A 129 -3.13 7.15 11.54
N PHE A 130 -2.19 7.91 10.98
CA PHE A 130 -2.20 9.35 11.06
C PHE A 130 -1.78 9.96 9.72
N ARG A 131 -1.95 11.27 9.58
CA ARG A 131 -1.52 12.00 8.39
C ARG A 131 -0.96 13.36 8.73
N GLU A 132 -0.06 13.84 7.89
CA GLU A 132 0.51 15.17 7.98
C GLU A 132 0.55 15.86 6.61
N SER A 133 0.56 17.19 6.62
CA SER A 133 0.56 18.00 5.40
C SER A 133 1.93 17.91 4.72
N THR A 134 1.94 17.63 3.42
CA THR A 134 3.15 17.79 2.58
C THR A 134 3.36 19.23 2.12
N ARG A 135 2.46 20.15 2.50
CA ARG A 135 2.61 21.61 2.32
C ARG A 135 3.26 22.29 3.53
N SER A 136 4.18 21.61 4.22
CA SER A 136 5.04 22.24 5.23
C SER A 136 6.39 22.61 4.61
N GLY A 137 6.75 23.89 4.71
CA GLY A 137 8.05 24.42 4.30
C GLY A 137 8.95 24.58 5.52
N THR A 138 9.66 23.50 5.90
CA THR A 138 10.89 23.40 6.72
C THR A 138 10.98 21.91 7.16
N PHE A 139 11.96 21.06 6.84
CA PHE A 139 13.40 21.23 6.67
C PHE A 139 13.96 22.45 7.40
N SER A 140 13.53 22.68 8.65
CA SER A 140 14.14 23.65 9.56
C SER A 140 15.43 23.08 10.15
N GLY A 141 16.34 22.66 9.27
CA GLY A 141 17.74 22.44 9.57
C GLY A 141 18.11 21.09 10.18
N GLN A 142 18.58 20.19 9.29
CA GLN A 142 19.73 19.29 9.47
C GLN A 142 19.57 18.07 10.41
N PRO A 143 20.35 16.99 10.19
CA PRO A 143 20.08 15.64 10.69
C PRO A 143 20.63 15.44 12.11
N ASP A 144 20.03 14.52 12.86
CA ASP A 144 20.74 13.86 13.96
C ASP A 144 20.81 12.36 13.66
N GLN A 145 21.77 12.01 12.82
CA GLN A 145 22.30 10.67 12.76
C GLN A 145 23.49 10.66 13.74
N LEU A 146 23.32 10.00 14.88
CA LEU A 146 24.44 9.59 15.75
C LEU A 146 25.20 8.42 15.14
#